data_AF-A0A226DF88-F1
#
_entry.id   AF-A0A226DF88-F1
#
_cell.length_a   1.000
_cell.length_b   1.000
_cell.length_c   1.000
_cell.angle_alpha   90.00
_cell.angle_beta   90.00
_cell.angle_gamma   90.00
#
_symmetry.space_group_name_H-M   'P 1'
#
loop_
_entity.id
_entity.type
_entity.pdbx_description
1 polymer ?
#
loop_
_entity_poly.entity_id
_entity_poly.type
_entity_poly.pdbx_seq_one_letter_code
_entity_poly.pdbx_strand_id
1 'polypeptide(L)'
;MASSLLRSLKLASSVCLRPVVLSQHRQVGAISPLLQQLRPISTSKNKDGTGTVTADGTGDKVEDKPRADDFSYEAAKKKWVSFGFHWETEEQDLSIRNFIMFMTVTIAIVGTTFILAYMPDIKRKHWFQREAYIELARREALGLPLIDPNLVPPENINLPTEEELGEFDIIV
;
A
#
# COMPACT_ATOMS: atom_id res chain seq x y z
N MET A 1 21.88 60.48 42.45
CA MET A 1 22.42 61.23 41.31
C MET A 1 23.23 60.28 40.46
N ALA A 2 22.57 59.58 39.54
CA ALA A 2 23.19 58.61 38.64
C ALA A 2 23.63 59.35 37.38
N SER A 3 24.91 59.70 37.33
CA SER A 3 25.54 60.36 36.19
C SER A 3 26.34 59.34 35.40
N SER A 4 25.97 59.23 34.13
CA SER A 4 26.90 59.14 32.98
C SER A 4 28.06 58.15 33.09
N LEU A 5 27.93 56.97 32.50
CA LEU A 5 29.03 56.37 31.75
C LEU A 5 28.45 55.46 30.66
N LEU A 6 29.02 55.61 29.46
CA LEU A 6 28.95 54.69 28.32
C LEU A 6 27.72 54.82 27.40
N ARG A 7 27.75 55.92 26.64
CA ARG A 7 27.55 55.86 25.19
C ARG A 7 28.44 54.77 24.61
N SER A 8 27.92 53.97 23.68
CA SER A 8 28.59 53.59 22.41
C SER A 8 28.15 52.19 21.96
N LEU A 9 27.97 52.06 20.64
CA LEU A 9 27.88 50.83 19.85
C LEU A 9 26.56 50.05 19.89
N LYS A 10 25.65 50.47 19.02
CA LYS A 10 25.06 49.56 18.01
C LYS A 10 24.71 50.36 16.76
N LEU A 11 25.78 50.73 16.04
CA LEU A 11 25.72 51.08 14.64
C LEU A 11 25.26 49.85 13.86
N ALA A 12 24.46 50.09 12.81
CA ALA A 12 24.40 49.36 11.54
C ALA A 12 24.41 47.81 11.61
N SER A 13 23.42 47.10 11.07
CA SER A 13 22.96 47.24 9.70
C SER A 13 21.69 46.41 9.55
N SER A 14 20.65 47.06 9.03
CA SER A 14 19.43 46.41 8.57
C SER A 14 19.76 45.54 7.36
N VAL A 15 19.95 44.23 7.57
CA VAL A 15 20.06 43.27 6.47
C VAL A 15 18.64 42.97 6.02
N CYS A 16 18.32 43.56 4.87
CA CYS A 16 17.10 43.41 4.13
C CYS A 16 16.94 41.95 3.68
N LEU A 17 16.19 41.13 4.43
CA LEU A 17 15.76 39.81 3.98
C LEU A 17 14.70 40.01 2.88
N ARG A 18 15.12 39.89 1.62
CA ARG A 18 14.21 39.75 0.48
C ARG A 18 13.52 38.38 0.57
N PRO A 19 12.18 38.30 0.46
CA PRO A 19 11.53 37.01 0.24
C PRO A 19 11.87 36.51 -1.16
N VAL A 20 12.47 35.32 -1.23
CA VAL A 20 12.65 34.58 -2.49
C VAL A 20 11.27 34.14 -2.94
N VAL A 21 10.76 34.82 -3.96
CA VAL A 21 9.58 34.43 -4.74
C VAL A 21 9.94 33.18 -5.52
N LEU A 22 9.54 32.00 -5.04
CA LEU A 22 9.53 30.78 -5.85
C LEU A 22 8.32 30.84 -6.80
N SER A 23 8.57 31.42 -7.97
CA SER A 23 7.68 31.43 -9.13
C SER A 23 7.71 30.07 -9.84
N GLN A 24 6.51 29.52 -10.03
CA GLN A 24 6.07 28.60 -11.08
C GLN A 24 7.09 27.63 -11.72
N HIS A 25 6.88 26.33 -11.50
CA HIS A 25 6.17 25.49 -12.48
C HIS A 25 5.83 24.12 -11.85
N ARG A 26 4.65 24.04 -11.22
CA ARG A 26 4.00 22.76 -10.94
C ARG A 26 3.33 22.31 -12.23
N GLN A 27 4.00 21.45 -13.00
CA GLN A 27 3.38 20.78 -14.15
C GLN A 27 2.32 19.82 -13.62
N VAL A 28 1.09 20.31 -13.48
CA VAL A 28 -0.10 19.49 -13.28
C VAL A 28 -0.38 18.85 -14.63
N GLY A 29 0.05 17.61 -14.80
CA GLY A 29 -0.35 16.79 -15.93
C GLY A 29 -1.87 16.78 -16.02
N ALA A 30 -2.39 17.20 -17.18
CA ALA A 30 -3.79 17.30 -17.48
C ALA A 30 -4.47 15.93 -17.29
N ILE A 31 -5.25 15.80 -16.23
CA ILE A 31 -6.23 14.73 -16.10
C ILE A 31 -7.41 15.19 -16.96
N SER A 32 -7.53 14.61 -18.15
CA SER A 32 -8.70 14.73 -19.02
C SER A 32 -9.97 14.46 -18.19
N PRO A 33 -10.96 15.37 -18.16
CA PRO A 33 -12.23 15.09 -17.52
C PRO A 33 -13.08 14.24 -18.47
N LEU A 34 -12.80 12.93 -18.52
CA LEU A 34 -13.73 11.94 -19.07
C LEU A 34 -14.78 11.57 -18.00
N LEU A 35 -15.42 12.59 -17.45
CA LEU A 35 -16.57 12.48 -16.55
C LEU A 35 -17.82 12.83 -17.34
N GLN A 36 -18.29 11.88 -18.16
CA GLN A 36 -19.66 11.93 -18.63
C GLN A 36 -20.08 10.54 -19.06
N GLN A 37 -20.65 9.75 -18.13
CA GLN A 37 -21.82 8.87 -18.32
C GLN A 37 -22.28 8.32 -16.96
N LEU A 38 -22.78 9.19 -16.08
CA LEU A 38 -23.69 8.76 -15.01
C LEU A 38 -25.10 8.71 -15.63
N ARG A 39 -25.63 7.52 -15.88
CA ARG A 39 -27.06 7.32 -16.16
C ARG A 39 -27.77 7.11 -14.82
N PRO A 40 -28.61 8.04 -14.32
CA PRO A 40 -29.46 7.75 -13.17
C PRO A 40 -30.58 6.80 -13.61
N ILE A 41 -30.65 5.62 -12.98
CA ILE A 41 -31.79 4.71 -13.12
C ILE A 41 -32.93 5.32 -12.30
N SER A 42 -33.93 5.84 -13.02
CA SER A 42 -35.20 6.30 -12.45
C SER A 42 -35.94 5.12 -11.84
N THR A 43 -36.04 5.07 -10.52
CA THR A 43 -36.88 4.09 -9.82
C THR A 43 -38.33 4.58 -9.81
N SER A 44 -39.12 4.23 -10.84
CA SER A 44 -40.57 4.41 -10.76
C SER A 44 -41.18 3.29 -9.91
N LYS A 45 -42.03 3.70 -8.97
CA LYS A 45 -42.83 2.87 -8.07
C LYS A 45 -43.81 2.00 -8.86
N ASN A 46 -43.73 0.67 -8.72
CA ASN A 46 -44.85 -0.20 -9.03
C ASN A 46 -45.48 -0.66 -7.72
N LYS A 47 -46.75 -0.32 -7.55
CA LYS A 47 -47.64 -0.84 -6.52
C LYS A 47 -48.25 -2.15 -7.03
N ASP A 48 -48.88 -2.87 -6.10
CA ASP A 48 -49.79 -4.00 -6.28
C ASP A 48 -49.08 -5.37 -6.15
N GLY A 49 -49.46 -6.30 -5.27
CA GLY A 49 -50.61 -6.35 -4.38
C GLY A 49 -50.39 -7.35 -3.25
N THR A 50 -51.14 -7.10 -2.18
CA THR A 50 -51.33 -7.93 -0.99
C THR A 50 -51.78 -9.35 -1.31
N GLY A 51 -51.20 -10.34 -0.63
CA GLY A 51 -51.67 -11.74 -0.61
C GLY A 51 -51.07 -12.47 0.60
N THR A 52 -51.90 -13.17 1.34
CA THR A 52 -51.76 -13.59 2.73
C THR A 52 -50.92 -14.86 2.96
N VAL A 53 -50.37 -14.96 4.18
CA VAL A 53 -49.71 -16.12 4.78
C VAL A 53 -50.67 -17.32 4.95
N THR A 54 -50.19 -18.54 4.68
CA THR A 54 -50.38 -19.73 5.55
C THR A 54 -49.29 -20.76 5.26
N ALA A 55 -48.68 -21.27 6.33
CA ALA A 55 -47.89 -22.49 6.34
C ALA A 55 -48.78 -23.71 6.07
N ASP A 56 -48.22 -24.77 5.47
CA ASP A 56 -48.32 -26.17 5.95
C ASP A 56 -47.60 -27.12 4.98
N GLY A 57 -47.09 -28.22 5.55
CA GLY A 57 -46.09 -29.07 4.93
C GLY A 57 -46.60 -30.33 4.23
N THR A 58 -45.61 -31.17 3.93
CA THR A 58 -45.69 -32.59 3.53
C THR A 58 -46.24 -32.85 2.13
N GLY A 59 -45.48 -33.66 1.40
CA GLY A 59 -45.60 -33.81 -0.04
C GLY A 59 -46.84 -34.57 -0.49
N ASP A 60 -47.21 -34.31 -1.73
CA ASP A 60 -47.72 -35.31 -2.65
C ASP A 60 -47.45 -34.85 -4.09
N LYS A 61 -47.13 -35.81 -4.95
CA LYS A 61 -46.92 -35.56 -6.37
C LYS A 61 -48.26 -35.22 -7.02
N VAL A 62 -48.44 -33.95 -7.39
CA VAL A 62 -49.51 -33.52 -8.29
C VAL A 62 -48.88 -33.23 -9.65
N GLU A 63 -49.30 -33.97 -10.67
CA GLU A 63 -49.06 -33.58 -12.07
C GLU A 63 -49.94 -32.35 -12.38
N ASP A 64 -49.35 -31.17 -12.23
CA ASP A 64 -50.02 -29.91 -12.58
C ASP A 64 -49.86 -29.63 -14.08
N LYS A 65 -50.99 -29.62 -14.79
CA LYS A 65 -51.08 -28.98 -16.11
C LYS A 65 -50.72 -27.49 -15.93
N PRO A 66 -49.92 -26.89 -16.82
CA PRO A 66 -49.44 -25.53 -16.62
C PRO A 66 -50.62 -24.56 -16.58
N ARG A 67 -50.72 -23.82 -15.47
CA ARG A 67 -51.70 -22.77 -15.28
C ARG A 67 -51.29 -21.60 -16.19
N ALA A 68 -52.26 -20.93 -16.83
CA ALA A 68 -51.99 -19.91 -17.85
C ALA A 68 -51.21 -18.68 -17.33
N ASP A 69 -51.08 -18.54 -16.01
CA ASP A 69 -50.30 -17.56 -15.27
C ASP A 69 -48.83 -17.98 -15.05
N ASP A 70 -48.48 -19.27 -15.12
CA ASP A 70 -47.10 -19.76 -14.95
C ASP A 70 -46.21 -19.43 -16.15
N PHE A 71 -46.80 -19.26 -17.34
CA PHE A 71 -46.10 -18.83 -18.57
C PHE A 71 -45.60 -17.38 -18.49
N SER A 72 -46.19 -16.56 -17.63
CA SER A 72 -45.78 -15.15 -17.48
C SER A 72 -44.52 -14.99 -16.63
N TYR A 73 -44.24 -15.93 -15.71
CA TYR A 73 -43.06 -15.88 -14.84
C TYR A 73 -41.81 -16.42 -15.53
N GLU A 74 -41.97 -17.45 -16.37
CA GLU A 74 -40.90 -17.99 -17.22
C GLU A 74 -40.45 -16.97 -18.29
N ALA A 75 -41.39 -16.23 -18.88
CA ALA A 75 -41.09 -15.23 -19.91
C ALA A 75 -40.34 -13.99 -19.39
N ALA A 76 -40.38 -13.72 -18.08
CA ALA A 76 -39.68 -12.63 -17.43
C ALA A 76 -38.31 -13.03 -16.83
N LYS A 77 -37.90 -14.30 -16.97
CA LYS A 77 -36.60 -14.78 -16.51
C LYS A 77 -35.51 -14.14 -17.37
N LYS A 78 -34.95 -13.05 -16.86
CA LYS A 78 -33.90 -12.27 -17.53
C LYS A 78 -32.80 -13.22 -17.99
N LYS A 79 -32.54 -13.28 -19.30
CA LYS A 79 -31.45 -14.07 -19.87
C LYS A 79 -30.14 -13.66 -19.19
N TRP A 80 -29.65 -14.50 -18.29
CA TRP A 80 -28.40 -14.26 -17.58
C TRP A 80 -27.21 -14.45 -18.52
N VAL A 81 -26.16 -13.65 -18.29
CA VAL A 81 -24.89 -13.76 -19.02
C VAL A 81 -23.90 -14.38 -18.05
N SER A 82 -23.39 -15.56 -18.38
CA SER A 82 -22.40 -16.26 -17.58
C SER A 82 -21.06 -15.52 -17.61
N PHE A 83 -20.40 -15.45 -16.46
CA PHE A 83 -19.05 -14.95 -16.26
C PHE A 83 -17.98 -16.01 -16.55
N GLY A 84 -18.39 -17.24 -16.88
CA GLY A 84 -17.51 -18.32 -17.28
C GLY A 84 -16.97 -19.17 -16.13
N PHE A 85 -17.50 -19.05 -14.92
CA PHE A 85 -17.11 -19.91 -13.78
C PHE A 85 -17.99 -21.14 -13.65
N HIS A 86 -19.29 -21.01 -13.96
CA HIS A 86 -20.24 -22.11 -13.96
C HIS A 86 -21.20 -22.04 -15.17
N TRP A 87 -21.53 -23.21 -15.73
CA TRP A 87 -22.26 -23.33 -17.00
C TRP A 87 -23.73 -23.73 -16.83
N GLU A 88 -24.13 -24.36 -15.72
CA GLU A 88 -25.52 -24.79 -15.51
C GLU A 88 -26.35 -23.77 -14.73
N THR A 89 -25.86 -23.33 -13.57
CA THR A 89 -26.62 -22.50 -12.63
C THR A 89 -26.06 -21.07 -12.51
N GLU A 90 -26.95 -20.08 -12.53
CA GLU A 90 -26.60 -18.65 -12.36
C GLU A 90 -26.05 -18.36 -10.96
N GLU A 91 -26.67 -18.94 -9.93
CA GLU A 91 -26.33 -18.66 -8.54
C GLU A 91 -24.89 -19.05 -8.20
N GLN A 92 -24.43 -20.20 -8.71
CA GLN A 92 -23.07 -20.66 -8.49
C GLN A 92 -22.06 -19.80 -9.23
N ASP A 93 -22.35 -19.39 -10.48
CA ASP A 93 -21.48 -18.51 -11.26
C ASP A 93 -21.31 -17.13 -10.58
N LEU A 94 -22.39 -16.55 -10.04
CA LEU A 94 -22.36 -15.30 -9.30
C LEU A 94 -21.61 -15.42 -7.96
N SER A 95 -21.84 -16.51 -7.23
CA SER A 95 -21.18 -16.77 -5.94
C SER A 95 -19.68 -16.95 -6.11
N ILE A 96 -19.25 -17.77 -7.08
CA ILE A 96 -17.84 -18.03 -7.37
C ILE A 96 -17.16 -16.74 -7.85
N ARG A 97 -17.78 -15.98 -8.76
CA ARG A 97 -17.27 -14.68 -9.19
C ARG A 97 -17.03 -13.74 -8.01
N ASN A 98 -18.02 -13.58 -7.14
CA ASN A 98 -17.91 -12.67 -5.99
C ASN A 98 -16.82 -13.15 -5.03
N PHE A 99 -16.73 -14.45 -4.77
CA PHE A 99 -15.71 -15.04 -3.93
C PHE A 99 -14.30 -14.82 -4.48
N ILE A 100 -14.07 -15.13 -5.76
CA ILE A 100 -12.75 -14.97 -6.39
C ILE A 100 -12.35 -13.50 -6.40
N MET A 101 -13.25 -12.59 -6.81
CA MET A 101 -12.93 -11.16 -6.84
C MET A 101 -12.61 -10.61 -5.45
N PHE A 102 -13.35 -11.03 -4.42
CA PHE A 102 -13.06 -10.64 -3.05
C PHE A 102 -11.72 -11.22 -2.57
N MET A 103 -11.51 -12.53 -2.69
CA MET A 103 -10.29 -13.18 -2.20
C MET A 103 -9.03 -12.68 -2.93
N THR A 104 -9.09 -12.50 -4.24
CA THR A 104 -7.93 -12.08 -5.04
C THR A 104 -7.67 -10.59 -4.92
N VAL A 105 -8.66 -9.73 -5.21
CA VAL A 105 -8.42 -8.29 -5.27
C VAL A 105 -8.30 -7.71 -3.86
N THR A 106 -9.23 -8.05 -2.96
CA THR A 106 -9.24 -7.40 -1.64
C THR A 106 -8.25 -8.03 -0.67
N ILE A 107 -8.23 -9.35 -0.53
CA ILE A 107 -7.37 -10.01 0.45
C ILE A 107 -5.96 -10.18 -0.11
N ALA A 108 -5.80 -10.80 -1.28
CA ALA A 108 -4.48 -11.11 -1.81
C ALA A 108 -3.74 -9.85 -2.29
N ILE A 109 -4.37 -8.97 -3.06
CA ILE A 109 -3.67 -7.77 -3.56
C ILE A 109 -3.62 -6.69 -2.47
N VAL A 110 -4.77 -6.17 -2.02
CA VAL A 110 -4.78 -5.04 -1.07
C VAL A 110 -4.26 -5.46 0.31
N GLY A 111 -4.70 -6.61 0.82
CA GLY A 111 -4.24 -7.12 2.12
C GLY A 111 -2.74 -7.41 2.15
N THR A 112 -2.20 -8.13 1.17
CA THR A 112 -0.75 -8.40 1.14
C THR A 112 0.06 -7.13 0.94
N THR A 113 -0.39 -6.21 0.08
CA THR A 113 0.30 -4.92 -0.12
C THR A 113 0.36 -4.13 1.17
N PHE A 114 -0.73 -4.11 1.96
CA PHE A 114 -0.74 -3.48 3.27
C PHE A 114 0.26 -4.15 4.23
N ILE A 115 0.27 -5.48 4.31
CA ILE A 115 1.22 -6.21 5.16
C ILE A 115 2.67 -5.92 4.76
N LEU A 116 2.99 -5.93 3.46
CA LEU A 116 4.34 -5.65 2.97
C LEU A 116 4.76 -4.20 3.21
N ALA A 117 3.84 -3.24 3.05
CA ALA A 117 4.12 -1.83 3.26
C ALA A 117 4.42 -1.48 4.73
N TYR A 118 3.75 -2.16 5.66
CA TYR A 118 3.90 -1.95 7.10
C TYR A 118 4.68 -3.07 7.81
N MET A 119 5.34 -3.94 7.04
CA MET A 119 6.16 -5.00 7.61
C MET A 119 7.30 -4.38 8.43
N PRO A 120 7.59 -4.89 9.64
CA PRO A 120 8.72 -4.41 10.40
C PRO A 120 10.01 -4.60 9.61
N ASP A 121 10.98 -3.71 9.83
CA ASP A 121 12.26 -3.70 9.11
C ASP A 121 13.09 -4.96 9.40
N ILE A 122 12.90 -5.99 8.57
CA ILE A 122 13.57 -7.30 8.68
C ILE A 122 15.09 -7.14 8.58
N LYS A 123 15.55 -6.20 7.75
CA LYS A 123 16.97 -6.00 7.48
C LYS A 123 17.60 -4.96 8.41
N ARG A 124 16.90 -4.46 9.42
CA ARG A 124 17.38 -3.42 10.36
C ARG A 124 18.02 -2.20 9.67
N LYS A 125 17.59 -1.86 8.46
CA LYS A 125 18.08 -0.71 7.68
C LYS A 125 17.97 0.61 8.44
N HIS A 126 16.85 0.84 9.12
CA HIS A 126 16.64 2.06 9.90
C HIS A 126 17.58 2.15 11.10
N TRP A 127 17.89 1.01 11.72
CA TRP A 127 18.87 0.95 12.79
C TRP A 127 20.27 1.21 12.26
N PHE A 128 20.68 0.54 11.18
CA PHE A 128 22.00 0.77 10.56
C PHE A 128 22.22 2.21 10.16
N GLN A 129 21.22 2.87 9.56
CA GLN A 129 21.31 4.26 9.17
C GLN A 129 21.47 5.18 10.40
N ARG A 130 20.68 4.95 11.45
CA ARG A 130 20.77 5.72 12.69
C ARG A 130 22.14 5.57 13.35
N GLU A 131 22.60 4.33 13.49
CA GLU A 131 23.87 4.02 14.16
C GLU A 131 25.07 4.56 13.36
N ALA A 132 25.02 4.46 12.03
CA ALA A 132 26.06 5.00 11.17
C ALA A 132 26.23 6.51 11.33
N TYR A 133 25.13 7.28 11.42
CA TYR A 133 25.21 8.72 11.66
C TYR A 133 25.82 9.06 13.02
N ILE A 134 25.50 8.27 14.06
CA ILE A 134 26.05 8.48 15.40
C ILE A 134 27.55 8.20 15.41
N GLU A 135 27.97 7.08 14.83
CA GLU A 135 29.38 6.68 14.79
C GLU A 135 30.22 7.63 13.93
N LEU A 136 29.67 8.12 12.82
CA LEU A 136 30.34 9.11 11.97
C LEU A 136 30.59 10.42 12.74
N ALA A 137 29.57 10.94 13.43
CA ALA A 137 29.71 12.16 14.24
C ALA A 137 30.75 12.00 15.36
N ARG A 138 30.80 10.82 16.00
CA ARG A 138 31.82 10.50 17.01
C ARG A 138 33.23 10.53 16.41
N ARG A 139 33.43 9.96 15.23
CA ARG A 139 34.74 9.91 14.55
C ARG A 139 35.20 11.28 14.06
N GLU A 140 34.28 12.07 13.52
CA GLU A 140 34.56 13.45 13.10
C GLU A 140 34.97 14.33 14.29
N ALA A 141 34.30 14.19 15.45
CA ALA A 141 34.66 14.90 16.67
C ALA A 141 36.06 14.52 17.20
N LEU A 142 36.50 13.29 16.96
CA LEU A 142 37.83 12.82 17.32
C LEU A 142 38.89 13.09 16.23
N GLY A 143 38.49 13.55 15.04
CA GLY A 143 39.38 13.75 13.89
C GLY A 143 39.95 12.46 13.29
N LEU A 144 39.29 11.30 13.52
CA LEU A 144 39.71 10.02 12.96
C LEU A 144 39.23 9.86 11.50
N PRO A 145 39.85 8.95 10.71
CA PRO A 145 39.31 8.58 9.42
C PRO A 145 37.88 8.03 9.57
N LEU A 146 37.01 8.37 8.61
CA LEU A 146 35.59 8.03 8.65
C LEU A 146 35.37 6.51 8.77
N ILE A 147 36.11 5.72 8.00
CA ILE A 147 36.09 4.26 8.02
C ILE A 147 37.52 3.78 8.15
N ASP A 148 37.74 2.84 9.08
CA ASP A 148 39.04 2.18 9.22
C ASP A 148 39.11 1.06 8.17
N PRO A 149 40.18 0.98 7.35
CA PRO A 149 40.38 -0.15 6.44
C PRO A 149 40.48 -1.49 7.18
N ASN A 150 40.98 -1.50 8.41
CA ASN A 150 41.12 -2.72 9.21
C ASN A 150 39.91 -2.90 10.11
N LEU A 151 39.10 -3.93 9.85
CA LEU A 151 37.97 -4.28 10.73
C LEU A 151 38.44 -4.86 12.07
N VAL A 152 39.53 -5.62 12.04
CA VAL A 152 40.15 -6.26 13.20
C VAL A 152 41.51 -5.62 13.42
N PRO A 153 41.85 -5.23 14.66
CA PRO A 153 43.18 -4.72 14.94
C PRO A 153 44.22 -5.83 14.61
N PRO A 154 45.31 -5.50 13.91
CA PRO A 154 46.29 -6.49 13.46
C PRO A 154 46.96 -7.23 14.63
N GLU A 155 47.00 -6.61 15.80
CA GLU A 155 47.52 -7.19 17.04
C GLU A 155 46.73 -8.42 17.52
N ASN A 156 45.45 -8.52 17.15
CA ASN A 156 44.61 -9.68 17.50
C ASN A 156 44.75 -10.83 16.49
N ILE A 157 45.48 -10.63 15.39
CA ILE A 157 45.68 -11.63 14.35
C ILE A 157 47.04 -12.30 14.59
N ASN A 158 47.02 -13.49 15.19
CA ASN A 158 48.24 -14.30 15.31
C ASN A 158 48.50 -15.01 13.97
N LEU A 159 49.44 -14.49 13.19
CA LEU A 159 49.89 -15.14 11.96
C LEU A 159 50.85 -16.28 12.33
N PRO A 160 50.67 -17.49 11.80
CA PRO A 160 51.67 -18.55 11.96
C PRO A 160 53.01 -18.10 11.35
N THR A 161 54.11 -18.52 11.96
CA THR A 161 55.46 -18.20 11.50
C THR A 161 55.76 -18.88 10.17
N GLU A 162 56.64 -18.28 9.35
CA GLU A 162 56.99 -18.80 8.01
C GLU A 162 57.45 -20.26 8.01
N GLU A 163 58.07 -20.73 9.10
CA GLU A 163 58.50 -22.12 9.27
C GLU A 163 57.34 -23.12 9.40
N GLU A 164 56.19 -22.69 9.93
CA GLU A 164 54.98 -23.50 10.06
C GLU A 164 54.10 -23.46 8.80
N LEU A 165 54.31 -22.48 7.92
CA LEU A 165 53.62 -22.41 6.64
C LEU A 165 54.10 -23.54 5.70
N GLY A 166 55.39 -23.87 5.66
CA GLY A 166 55.91 -24.79 4.63
C GLY A 166 56.00 -24.11 3.25
N GLU A 167 56.58 -24.83 2.27
CA GLU A 167 56.88 -24.26 0.95
C GLU A 167 55.61 -24.20 0.08
N PHE A 168 54.94 -23.06 0.08
CA PHE A 168 53.84 -22.75 -0.84
C PHE A 168 54.35 -21.90 -2.00
N ASP A 169 53.99 -22.28 -3.24
CA ASP A 169 54.30 -21.50 -4.43
C ASP A 169 53.41 -20.24 -4.44
N ILE A 170 54.01 -19.09 -4.16
CA ILE A 170 53.30 -17.80 -4.17
C ILE A 170 53.19 -17.37 -5.63
N ILE A 171 52.02 -17.57 -6.23
CA ILE A 171 51.71 -17.04 -7.56
C ILE A 171 51.47 -15.54 -7.40
N VAL A 172 52.40 -14.74 -7.95
CA VAL A 172 52.34 -13.27 -8.00
C VAL A 172 51.71 -12.80 -9.31
#